data_AF-A0AAD0M4K9-F1
#
_entry.id   AF-A0AAD0M4K9-F1
#
_cell.length_a   1.000
_cell.length_b   1.000
_cell.length_c   1.000
_cell.angle_alpha   90.00
_cell.angle_beta   90.00
_cell.angle_gamma   90.00
#
_symmetry.space_group_name_H-M   'P 1'
#
loop_
_entity.id
_entity.type
_entity.pdbx_description
1 polymer ?
#
loop_
_entity_poly.entity_id
_entity_poly.type
_entity_poly.pdbx_seq_one_letter_code
_entity_poly.pdbx_strand_id
1 'polypeptide(L)'
;MPNVDLYSHSKNPAPEHLIEACNGLLSQIQDRDSKPPIEEFLSSAEALAEQILGHYGSLPAVASELAGFAMEGCKMPLQVMQVFIYACVRDHASLNTMINEVHAVYGDQKDRTAYAALTGMLQDSSVMLVPRPKLWGPDGKLNHSPIAFYHMHFLSYIRELSSYFADGERGVSKILADYPAMDEQSRAMMDENLRKRVYRSMLPDDDPVRGLLQDKLCNVDDGLMRIKRLIDVVDREDDAQGPDAGFEERFEHVFSLLESLSAAEVCLVLKGLSSSIKNWMTDEGGFVVNLRDKDVVVPRLVRLLERVRPYGFNGLEEVTHHILSETKKSPKLLVPYILDGGLRSEWEGLDTVSAWAEAAVIACEDEFLLSLDLDEKHLAILAGHKGSAAFRKALQKTDAGRDIILGQDLGL
;
A
#
# COMPACT_ATOMS: atom_id res chain seq x y z
N MET A 1 -31.20 -28.70 23.63
CA MET A 1 -29.78 -28.47 23.29
C MET A 1 -28.99 -28.43 24.59
N PRO A 2 -27.74 -28.91 24.65
CA PRO A 2 -26.93 -28.76 25.85
C PRO A 2 -26.70 -27.26 26.08
N ASN A 3 -27.30 -26.74 27.14
CA ASN A 3 -27.13 -25.35 27.56
C ASN A 3 -25.71 -25.25 28.10
N VAL A 4 -24.77 -24.74 27.30
CA VAL A 4 -23.40 -24.53 27.77
C VAL A 4 -23.46 -23.38 28.77
N ASP A 5 -23.30 -23.70 30.04
CA ASP A 5 -23.48 -22.79 31.16
C ASP A 5 -22.26 -22.91 32.09
N LEU A 6 -21.55 -21.79 32.25
CA LEU A 6 -20.37 -21.69 33.11
C LEU A 6 -20.71 -22.01 34.57
N TYR A 7 -21.96 -21.77 34.99
CA TYR A 7 -22.41 -21.94 36.37
C TYR A 7 -23.09 -23.30 36.63
N SER A 8 -23.11 -24.19 35.64
CA SER A 8 -23.77 -25.50 35.72
C SER A 8 -23.26 -26.38 36.87
N HIS A 9 -21.98 -26.24 37.24
CA HIS A 9 -21.32 -27.03 38.28
C HIS A 9 -21.09 -26.29 39.61
N SER A 10 -20.97 -24.94 39.58
CA SER A 10 -20.67 -24.13 40.77
C SER A 10 -21.07 -22.67 40.58
N LYS A 11 -21.44 -21.99 41.68
CA LYS A 11 -21.64 -20.52 41.70
C LYS A 11 -20.32 -19.73 41.63
N ASN A 12 -19.20 -20.40 41.89
CA ASN A 12 -17.84 -19.87 41.74
C ASN A 12 -17.03 -20.87 40.91
N PRO A 13 -17.14 -20.85 39.57
CA PRO A 13 -16.43 -21.76 38.68
C PRO A 13 -14.91 -21.59 38.82
N ALA A 14 -14.19 -22.71 38.79
CA ALA A 14 -12.72 -22.71 38.73
C ALA A 14 -12.26 -22.49 37.28
N PRO A 15 -11.00 -22.04 37.06
CA PRO A 15 -10.40 -21.90 35.73
C PRO A 15 -10.59 -23.12 34.80
N GLU A 16 -10.55 -24.33 35.35
CA GLU A 16 -10.72 -25.57 34.59
C GLU A 16 -12.15 -25.74 34.08
N HIS A 17 -13.17 -25.36 34.88
CA HIS A 17 -14.57 -25.40 34.46
C HIS A 17 -14.87 -24.41 33.35
N LEU A 18 -14.19 -23.24 33.35
CA LEU A 18 -14.25 -22.29 32.26
C LEU A 18 -13.72 -22.90 30.96
N ILE A 19 -12.55 -23.53 31.01
CA ILE A 19 -11.94 -24.18 29.85
C ILE A 19 -12.84 -25.33 29.36
N GLU A 20 -13.42 -26.11 30.27
CA GLU A 20 -14.35 -27.20 29.95
C GLU A 20 -15.62 -26.70 29.26
N ALA A 21 -16.24 -25.62 29.77
CA ALA A 21 -17.40 -25.00 29.13
C ALA A 21 -17.09 -24.51 27.70
N CYS A 22 -15.93 -23.85 27.51
CA CYS A 22 -15.48 -23.39 26.20
C CYS A 22 -15.22 -24.58 25.24
N ASN A 23 -14.58 -25.64 25.72
CA ASN A 23 -14.38 -26.88 24.97
C ASN A 23 -15.72 -27.53 24.57
N GLY A 24 -16.68 -27.57 25.51
CA GLY A 24 -18.00 -28.14 25.29
C GLY A 24 -18.84 -27.38 24.25
N LEU A 25 -18.62 -26.07 24.10
CA LEU A 25 -19.19 -25.31 22.99
C LEU A 25 -18.52 -25.68 21.66
N LEU A 26 -17.18 -25.64 21.60
CA LEU A 26 -16.44 -25.83 20.35
C LEU A 26 -16.53 -27.25 19.78
N SER A 27 -16.77 -28.26 20.61
CA SER A 27 -17.01 -29.62 20.14
C SER A 27 -18.29 -29.73 19.28
N GLN A 28 -19.28 -28.84 19.49
CA GLN A 28 -20.54 -28.84 18.72
C GLN A 28 -20.35 -28.51 17.24
N ILE A 29 -19.28 -27.80 16.87
CA ILE A 29 -18.96 -27.48 15.47
C ILE A 29 -17.98 -28.47 14.84
N GLN A 30 -17.36 -29.34 15.64
CA GLN A 30 -16.46 -30.39 15.18
C GLN A 30 -17.22 -31.67 14.81
N ASP A 31 -18.36 -31.93 15.45
CA ASP A 31 -19.21 -33.07 15.15
C ASP A 31 -20.07 -32.82 13.90
N ARG A 32 -19.77 -33.53 12.81
CA ARG A 32 -20.44 -33.36 11.50
C ARG A 32 -21.90 -33.82 11.52
N ASP A 33 -22.24 -34.78 12.38
CA ASP A 33 -23.57 -35.42 12.37
C ASP A 33 -24.58 -34.65 13.25
N SER A 34 -24.09 -33.74 14.11
CA SER A 34 -24.90 -32.98 15.07
C SER A 34 -24.69 -31.46 15.04
N LYS A 35 -24.00 -30.95 14.02
CA LYS A 35 -23.66 -29.52 13.91
C LYS A 35 -24.93 -28.63 13.94
N PRO A 36 -25.09 -27.74 14.94
CA PRO A 36 -26.22 -26.83 14.98
C PRO A 36 -26.14 -25.79 13.86
N PRO A 37 -27.27 -25.15 13.50
CA PRO A 37 -27.27 -23.93 12.70
C PRO A 37 -26.26 -22.92 13.27
N ILE A 38 -25.53 -22.24 12.39
CA ILE A 38 -24.43 -21.36 12.81
C ILE A 38 -24.95 -20.24 13.72
N GLU A 39 -26.16 -19.74 13.50
CA GLU A 39 -26.78 -18.69 14.31
C GLU A 39 -27.04 -19.13 15.76
N GLU A 40 -27.41 -20.40 15.97
CA GLU A 40 -27.62 -20.96 17.31
C GLU A 40 -26.28 -21.14 18.05
N PHE A 41 -25.25 -21.58 17.32
CA PHE A 41 -23.90 -21.68 17.84
C PHE A 41 -23.35 -20.30 18.25
N LEU A 42 -23.49 -19.30 17.39
CA LEU A 42 -23.05 -17.93 17.68
C LEU A 42 -23.80 -17.35 18.90
N SER A 43 -25.12 -17.57 18.98
CA SER A 43 -25.91 -17.16 20.16
C SER A 43 -25.41 -17.82 21.46
N SER A 44 -24.97 -19.07 21.38
CA SER A 44 -24.39 -19.79 22.54
C SER A 44 -23.00 -19.27 22.89
N ALA A 45 -22.18 -18.91 21.90
CA ALA A 45 -20.88 -18.27 22.11
C ALA A 45 -21.03 -16.89 22.77
N GLU A 46 -22.01 -16.10 22.32
CA GLU A 46 -22.36 -14.79 22.90
C GLU A 46 -22.75 -14.93 24.38
N ALA A 47 -23.71 -15.81 24.68
CA ALA A 47 -24.17 -16.03 26.05
C ALA A 47 -23.04 -16.53 26.98
N LEU A 48 -22.20 -17.44 26.49
CA LEU A 48 -21.05 -17.93 27.25
C LEU A 48 -20.02 -16.82 27.47
N ALA A 49 -19.69 -16.03 26.45
CA ALA A 49 -18.79 -14.89 26.59
C ALA A 49 -19.31 -13.85 27.61
N GLU A 50 -20.61 -13.56 27.61
CA GLU A 50 -21.24 -12.67 28.60
C GLU A 50 -21.16 -13.23 30.02
N GLN A 51 -21.38 -14.53 30.22
CA GLN A 51 -21.24 -15.17 31.53
C GLN A 51 -19.80 -15.09 32.05
N ILE A 52 -18.82 -15.30 31.17
CA ILE A 52 -17.40 -15.22 31.50
C ILE A 52 -17.02 -13.80 31.89
N LEU A 53 -17.39 -12.80 31.09
CA LEU A 53 -17.15 -11.39 31.43
C LEU A 53 -17.89 -10.98 32.70
N GLY A 54 -19.11 -11.45 32.91
CA GLY A 54 -19.87 -11.20 34.14
C GLY A 54 -19.20 -11.80 35.38
N HIS A 55 -18.48 -12.91 35.24
CA HIS A 55 -17.75 -13.55 36.33
C HIS A 55 -16.44 -12.84 36.66
N TYR A 56 -15.60 -12.60 35.64
CA TYR A 56 -14.23 -12.09 35.80
C TYR A 56 -14.10 -10.56 35.68
N GLY A 57 -15.16 -9.89 35.22
CA GLY A 57 -15.21 -8.44 35.02
C GLY A 57 -14.62 -7.96 33.69
N SER A 58 -13.55 -8.58 33.19
CA SER A 58 -12.91 -8.23 31.92
C SER A 58 -12.12 -9.39 31.30
N LEU A 59 -11.91 -9.36 29.99
CA LEU A 59 -11.12 -10.38 29.30
C LEU A 59 -9.62 -10.33 29.65
N PRO A 60 -9.00 -9.16 29.90
CA PRO A 60 -7.66 -9.11 30.48
C PRO A 60 -7.55 -9.84 31.83
N ALA A 61 -8.57 -9.78 32.69
CA ALA A 61 -8.58 -10.51 33.95
C ALA A 61 -8.65 -12.03 33.71
N VAL A 62 -9.49 -12.47 32.77
CA VAL A 62 -9.55 -13.88 32.33
C VAL A 62 -8.19 -14.35 31.79
N ALA A 63 -7.55 -13.55 30.94
CA ALA A 63 -6.25 -13.87 30.37
C ALA A 63 -5.18 -14.05 31.47
N SER A 64 -5.19 -13.16 32.47
CA SER A 64 -4.28 -13.25 33.61
C SER A 64 -4.53 -14.50 34.45
N GLU A 65 -5.78 -14.84 34.73
CA GLU A 65 -6.15 -16.02 35.51
C GLU A 65 -5.78 -17.32 34.78
N LEU A 66 -6.00 -17.36 33.47
CA LEU A 66 -5.77 -18.54 32.65
C LEU A 66 -4.34 -18.66 32.09
N ALA A 67 -3.45 -17.72 32.40
CA ALA A 67 -2.09 -17.69 31.85
C ALA A 67 -1.31 -19.00 32.10
N GLY A 68 -1.54 -19.65 33.24
CA GLY A 68 -0.92 -20.94 33.58
C GLY A 68 -1.38 -22.14 32.74
N PHE A 69 -2.50 -21.99 32.02
CA PHE A 69 -3.05 -23.03 31.13
C PHE A 69 -2.80 -22.74 29.65
N ALA A 70 -2.24 -21.57 29.33
CA ALA A 70 -1.96 -21.18 27.96
C ALA A 70 -0.74 -21.92 27.40
N MET A 71 -0.75 -22.20 26.09
CA MET A 71 0.45 -22.66 25.39
C MET A 71 1.47 -21.52 25.27
N GLU A 72 2.76 -21.86 25.10
CA GLU A 72 3.83 -20.89 24.93
C GLU A 72 3.49 -19.91 23.77
N GLY A 73 3.65 -18.61 24.04
CA GLY A 73 3.34 -17.53 23.09
C GLY A 73 1.87 -17.15 22.98
N CYS A 74 0.95 -17.87 23.63
CA CYS A 74 -0.48 -17.55 23.67
C CYS A 74 -0.84 -16.77 24.95
N LYS A 75 -1.80 -15.85 24.87
CA LYS A 75 -2.28 -15.07 26.03
C LYS A 75 -3.28 -15.80 26.92
N MET A 76 -4.00 -16.79 26.37
CA MET A 76 -4.92 -17.66 27.09
C MET A 76 -5.14 -18.97 26.30
N PRO A 77 -5.80 -19.98 26.87
CA PRO A 77 -6.18 -21.19 26.13
C PRO A 77 -6.99 -20.88 24.88
N LEU A 78 -6.69 -21.58 23.78
CA LEU A 78 -7.28 -21.33 22.46
C LEU A 78 -8.81 -21.39 22.46
N GLN A 79 -9.37 -22.25 23.30
CA GLN A 79 -10.81 -22.47 23.34
C GLN A 79 -11.56 -21.29 23.93
N VAL A 80 -11.00 -20.69 24.98
CA VAL A 80 -11.55 -19.47 25.59
C VAL A 80 -11.46 -18.32 24.59
N MET A 81 -10.31 -18.16 23.94
CA MET A 81 -10.13 -17.18 22.87
C MET A 81 -11.14 -17.36 21.73
N GLN A 82 -11.36 -18.59 21.25
CA GLN A 82 -12.28 -18.88 20.16
C GLN A 82 -13.74 -18.52 20.53
N VAL A 83 -14.18 -18.75 21.77
CA VAL A 83 -15.52 -18.33 22.22
C VAL A 83 -15.72 -16.83 22.02
N PHE A 84 -14.77 -16.00 22.48
CA PHE A 84 -14.86 -14.55 22.33
C PHE A 84 -14.79 -14.10 20.86
N ILE A 85 -13.95 -14.74 20.05
CA ILE A 85 -13.87 -14.45 18.62
C ILE A 85 -15.19 -14.80 17.91
N TYR A 86 -15.81 -15.95 18.20
CA TYR A 86 -17.11 -16.33 17.66
C TYR A 86 -18.22 -15.39 18.13
N ALA A 87 -18.21 -15.00 19.40
CA ALA A 87 -19.18 -14.05 19.93
C ALA A 87 -19.13 -12.70 19.17
N CYS A 88 -17.96 -12.28 18.68
CA CYS A 88 -17.83 -11.04 17.92
C CYS A 88 -18.30 -11.11 16.45
N VAL A 89 -18.78 -12.25 15.95
CA VAL A 89 -19.00 -12.48 14.50
C VAL A 89 -20.14 -11.68 13.90
N ARG A 90 -21.24 -11.49 14.65
CA ARG A 90 -22.49 -10.85 14.19
C ARG A 90 -22.92 -9.75 15.12
N ASP A 91 -23.90 -8.96 14.71
CA ASP A 91 -24.39 -7.83 15.50
C ASP A 91 -25.32 -8.29 16.64
N HIS A 92 -25.07 -7.82 17.86
CA HIS A 92 -25.85 -8.08 19.08
C HIS A 92 -25.54 -7.02 20.16
N ALA A 93 -26.34 -6.96 21.23
CA ALA A 93 -26.32 -5.86 22.20
C ALA A 93 -24.98 -5.66 22.94
N SER A 94 -24.22 -6.74 23.16
CA SER A 94 -22.93 -6.75 23.86
C SER A 94 -21.72 -6.71 22.92
N LEU A 95 -21.92 -6.66 21.60
CA LEU A 95 -20.84 -6.77 20.61
C LEU A 95 -19.76 -5.72 20.84
N ASN A 96 -20.14 -4.45 21.07
CA ASN A 96 -19.18 -3.37 21.29
C ASN A 96 -18.29 -3.65 22.51
N THR A 97 -18.85 -4.19 23.60
CA THR A 97 -18.06 -4.58 24.76
C THR A 97 -17.10 -5.71 24.40
N MET A 98 -17.58 -6.75 23.73
CA MET A 98 -16.76 -7.92 23.37
C MET A 98 -15.59 -7.57 22.45
N ILE A 99 -15.81 -6.78 21.40
CA ILE A 99 -14.71 -6.38 20.50
C ILE A 99 -13.66 -5.53 21.22
N ASN A 100 -14.07 -4.68 22.18
CA ASN A 100 -13.16 -3.86 22.96
C ASN A 100 -12.34 -4.71 23.94
N GLU A 101 -12.97 -5.70 24.57
CA GLU A 101 -12.29 -6.66 25.45
C GLU A 101 -11.28 -7.52 24.67
N VAL A 102 -11.65 -8.02 23.49
CA VAL A 102 -10.74 -8.75 22.59
C VAL A 102 -9.60 -7.84 22.12
N HIS A 103 -9.87 -6.59 21.78
CA HIS A 103 -8.85 -5.62 21.42
C HIS A 103 -7.92 -5.29 22.59
N ALA A 104 -8.43 -5.17 23.81
CA ALA A 104 -7.60 -4.92 25.00
C ALA A 104 -6.57 -6.02 25.24
N VAL A 105 -6.93 -7.28 24.95
CA VAL A 105 -6.01 -8.42 25.09
C VAL A 105 -5.11 -8.57 23.87
N TYR A 106 -5.62 -8.46 22.64
CA TYR A 106 -4.92 -8.88 21.43
C TYR A 106 -4.51 -7.75 20.49
N GLY A 107 -4.86 -6.49 20.78
CA GLY A 107 -4.61 -5.35 19.92
C GLY A 107 -3.14 -5.01 19.67
N ASP A 108 -2.22 -5.55 20.50
CA ASP A 108 -0.77 -5.43 20.29
C ASP A 108 -0.21 -6.35 19.18
N GLN A 109 -1.04 -7.26 18.64
CA GLN A 109 -0.71 -8.19 17.56
C GLN A 109 0.50 -9.10 17.85
N LYS A 110 0.86 -9.31 19.12
CA LYS A 110 1.99 -10.17 19.49
C LYS A 110 1.64 -11.66 19.49
N ASP A 111 0.37 -11.98 19.75
CA ASP A 111 -0.14 -13.35 19.72
C ASP A 111 -0.54 -13.74 18.28
N ARG A 112 0.43 -14.28 17.54
CA ARG A 112 0.24 -14.67 16.13
C ARG A 112 -0.77 -15.81 15.98
N THR A 113 -0.88 -16.68 16.96
CA THR A 113 -1.80 -17.83 16.94
C THR A 113 -3.24 -17.35 17.00
N ALA A 114 -3.53 -16.38 17.87
CA ALA A 114 -4.84 -15.74 17.94
C ALA A 114 -5.25 -15.08 16.62
N TYR A 115 -4.32 -14.36 15.99
CA TYR A 115 -4.57 -13.69 14.72
C TYR A 115 -4.81 -14.68 13.56
N ALA A 116 -4.02 -15.75 13.51
CA ALA A 116 -4.21 -16.82 12.53
C ALA A 116 -5.58 -17.53 12.72
N ALA A 117 -5.97 -17.78 13.97
CA ALA A 117 -7.26 -18.38 14.29
C ALA A 117 -8.44 -17.47 13.90
N LEU A 118 -8.37 -16.16 14.21
CA LEU A 118 -9.37 -15.18 13.78
C LEU A 118 -9.51 -15.16 12.26
N THR A 119 -8.39 -15.06 11.55
CA THR A 119 -8.38 -15.02 10.08
C THR A 119 -8.98 -16.29 9.48
N GLY A 120 -8.59 -17.47 9.99
CA GLY A 120 -9.12 -18.75 9.53
C GLY A 120 -10.62 -18.90 9.80
N MET A 121 -11.09 -18.46 10.96
CA MET A 121 -12.52 -18.51 11.30
C MET A 121 -13.36 -17.59 10.40
N LEU A 122 -12.89 -16.37 10.13
CA LEU A 122 -13.63 -15.44 9.27
C LEU A 122 -13.74 -15.93 7.81
N GLN A 123 -12.86 -16.83 7.40
CA GLN A 123 -12.88 -17.51 6.10
C GLN A 123 -13.73 -18.79 6.08
N ASP A 124 -14.25 -19.25 7.22
CA ASP A 124 -15.14 -20.41 7.26
C ASP A 124 -16.43 -20.09 6.50
N SER A 125 -16.75 -20.91 5.50
CA SER A 125 -17.95 -20.79 4.65
C SER A 125 -19.26 -20.65 5.44
N SER A 126 -19.37 -21.30 6.60
CA SER A 126 -20.56 -21.23 7.46
C SER A 126 -20.68 -19.87 8.15
N VAL A 127 -19.57 -19.21 8.43
CA VAL A 127 -19.50 -17.87 9.03
C VAL A 127 -19.62 -16.78 7.96
N MET A 128 -19.15 -17.03 6.73
CA MET A 128 -19.20 -16.04 5.63
C MET A 128 -20.63 -15.65 5.22
N LEU A 129 -21.62 -16.51 5.42
CA LEU A 129 -23.02 -16.23 5.10
C LEU A 129 -23.74 -15.40 6.18
N VAL A 130 -23.13 -15.25 7.36
CA VAL A 130 -23.71 -14.48 8.46
C VAL A 130 -23.54 -12.98 8.18
N PRO A 131 -24.60 -12.16 8.34
CA PRO A 131 -24.51 -10.71 8.20
C PRO A 131 -23.42 -10.13 9.10
N ARG A 132 -22.46 -9.41 8.51
CA ARG A 132 -21.36 -8.80 9.25
C ARG A 132 -21.81 -7.53 9.97
N PRO A 133 -21.31 -7.28 11.20
CA PRO A 133 -21.49 -6.00 11.88
C PRO A 133 -20.98 -4.84 11.03
N LYS A 134 -21.50 -3.65 11.32
CA LYS A 134 -21.08 -2.40 10.70
C LYS A 134 -20.51 -1.46 11.75
N LEU A 135 -19.46 -0.73 11.40
CA LEU A 135 -18.88 0.29 12.26
C LEU A 135 -19.90 1.40 12.56
N TRP A 136 -20.67 1.78 11.54
CA TRP A 136 -21.76 2.73 11.67
C TRP A 136 -23.12 2.07 11.57
N GLY A 137 -23.97 2.36 12.55
CA GLY A 137 -25.31 1.81 12.65
C GLY A 137 -26.23 2.28 11.51
N PRO A 138 -27.43 1.67 11.38
CA PRO A 138 -28.44 2.09 10.41
C PRO A 138 -28.89 3.55 10.58
N ASP A 139 -28.76 4.11 11.79
CA ASP A 139 -29.06 5.52 12.10
C ASP A 139 -27.88 6.47 11.77
N GLY A 140 -26.79 5.92 11.23
CA GLY A 140 -25.59 6.65 10.83
C GLY A 140 -24.61 6.91 11.96
N LYS A 141 -24.92 6.54 13.20
CA LYS A 141 -24.06 6.79 14.37
C LYS A 141 -22.94 5.77 14.48
N LEU A 142 -21.85 6.17 15.13
CA LEU A 142 -20.75 5.28 15.44
C LEU A 142 -21.17 4.28 16.54
N ASN A 143 -21.23 2.99 16.19
CA ASN A 143 -21.66 1.93 17.12
C ASN A 143 -20.47 1.31 17.87
N HIS A 144 -19.28 1.35 17.28
CA HIS A 144 -18.11 0.61 17.74
C HIS A 144 -16.86 1.49 17.79
N SER A 145 -15.92 1.18 18.69
CA SER A 145 -14.58 1.80 18.62
C SER A 145 -13.91 1.40 17.30
N PRO A 146 -13.49 2.36 16.45
CA PRO A 146 -12.89 2.06 15.16
C PRO A 146 -11.68 1.14 15.23
N ILE A 147 -10.77 1.32 16.20
CA ILE A 147 -9.55 0.50 16.29
C ILE A 147 -9.84 -0.95 16.70
N ALA A 148 -10.76 -1.16 17.64
CA ALA A 148 -11.20 -2.49 18.03
C ALA A 148 -11.96 -3.18 16.89
N PHE A 149 -12.83 -2.42 16.21
CA PHE A 149 -13.58 -2.91 15.06
C PHE A 149 -12.67 -3.26 13.88
N TYR A 150 -11.64 -2.45 13.60
CA TYR A 150 -10.63 -2.74 12.58
C TYR A 150 -9.94 -4.07 12.85
N HIS A 151 -9.60 -4.35 14.11
CA HIS A 151 -8.91 -5.58 14.48
C HIS A 151 -9.77 -6.83 14.24
N MET A 152 -11.07 -6.77 14.57
CA MET A 152 -11.98 -7.91 14.44
C MET A 152 -12.63 -8.05 13.07
N HIS A 153 -12.96 -6.92 12.43
CA HIS A 153 -13.78 -6.81 11.22
C HIS A 153 -13.09 -5.95 10.16
N PHE A 154 -11.79 -6.16 9.95
CA PHE A 154 -10.95 -5.41 9.01
C PHE A 154 -11.62 -5.16 7.65
N LEU A 155 -12.17 -6.20 7.01
CA LEU A 155 -12.78 -6.08 5.68
C LEU A 155 -14.04 -5.19 5.69
N SER A 156 -14.88 -5.30 6.72
CA SER A 156 -16.05 -4.43 6.89
C SER A 156 -15.63 -2.98 7.12
N TYR A 157 -14.64 -2.76 8.00
CA TYR A 157 -14.05 -1.45 8.25
C TYR A 157 -13.56 -0.80 6.95
N ILE A 158 -12.73 -1.51 6.18
CA ILE A 158 -12.16 -0.98 4.94
C ILE A 158 -13.26 -0.69 3.91
N ARG A 159 -14.27 -1.54 3.81
CA ARG A 159 -15.40 -1.34 2.90
C ARG A 159 -16.23 -0.12 3.27
N GLU A 160 -16.59 0.04 4.54
CA GLU A 160 -17.38 1.19 5.00
C GLU A 160 -16.60 2.49 4.86
N LEU A 161 -15.32 2.50 5.26
CA LEU A 161 -14.46 3.65 5.09
C LEU A 161 -14.28 4.01 3.61
N SER A 162 -14.11 3.02 2.73
CA SER A 162 -14.09 3.24 1.27
C SER A 162 -15.39 3.85 0.77
N SER A 163 -16.54 3.37 1.26
CA SER A 163 -17.86 3.87 0.85
C SER A 163 -18.03 5.34 1.23
N TYR A 164 -17.76 5.70 2.48
CA TYR A 164 -17.84 7.08 2.92
C TYR A 164 -16.83 7.99 2.22
N PHE A 165 -15.62 7.49 1.95
CA PHE A 165 -14.65 8.27 1.19
C PHE A 165 -15.12 8.50 -0.26
N ALA A 166 -15.73 7.49 -0.90
CA ALA A 166 -16.27 7.60 -2.25
C ALA A 166 -17.47 8.57 -2.35
N ASP A 167 -18.19 8.80 -1.24
CA ASP A 167 -19.23 9.83 -1.13
C ASP A 167 -18.66 11.27 -1.06
N GLY A 168 -17.34 11.44 -1.15
CA GLY A 168 -16.65 12.72 -1.22
C GLY A 168 -16.77 13.54 0.08
N GLU A 169 -16.93 14.85 -0.07
CA GLU A 169 -16.99 15.82 1.04
C GLU A 169 -17.99 15.41 2.12
N ARG A 170 -19.18 14.94 1.71
CA ARG A 170 -20.26 14.58 2.62
C ARG A 170 -19.87 13.40 3.50
N GLY A 171 -19.29 12.36 2.93
CA GLY A 171 -18.94 11.15 3.67
C GLY A 171 -17.72 11.37 4.58
N VAL A 172 -16.72 12.12 4.12
CA VAL A 172 -15.56 12.50 4.95
C VAL A 172 -15.99 13.42 6.10
N SER A 173 -16.83 14.43 5.83
CA SER A 173 -17.40 15.29 6.89
C SER A 173 -18.14 14.49 7.94
N LYS A 174 -18.90 13.46 7.53
CA LYS A 174 -19.60 12.58 8.46
C LYS A 174 -18.63 11.83 9.36
N ILE A 175 -17.54 11.29 8.81
CA ILE A 175 -16.52 10.60 9.61
C ILE A 175 -15.90 11.55 10.63
N LEU A 176 -15.52 12.76 10.19
CA LEU A 176 -14.93 13.78 11.07
C LEU A 176 -15.91 14.26 12.15
N ALA A 177 -17.21 14.31 11.86
CA ALA A 177 -18.24 14.64 12.84
C ALA A 177 -18.33 13.60 13.99
N ASP A 178 -17.94 12.35 13.74
CA ASP A 178 -17.92 11.29 14.75
C ASP A 178 -16.63 11.28 15.59
N TYR A 179 -15.60 12.08 15.25
CA TYR A 179 -14.31 12.12 15.98
C TYR A 179 -14.43 12.42 17.48
N PRO A 180 -15.34 13.28 17.95
CA PRO A 180 -15.53 13.51 19.38
C PRO A 180 -15.96 12.26 20.14
N ALA A 181 -16.59 11.28 19.48
CA ALA A 181 -17.01 10.01 20.08
C ALA A 181 -15.90 8.94 20.05
N MET A 182 -14.79 9.19 19.36
CA MET A 182 -13.67 8.25 19.24
C MET A 182 -12.62 8.46 20.34
N ASP A 183 -11.87 7.42 20.67
CA ASP A 183 -10.63 7.55 21.42
C ASP A 183 -9.48 8.08 20.53
N GLU A 184 -8.35 8.44 21.15
CA GLU A 184 -7.20 9.01 20.43
C GLU A 184 -6.56 8.04 19.44
N GLN A 185 -6.49 6.75 19.77
CA GLN A 185 -5.88 5.74 18.92
C GLN A 185 -6.74 5.47 17.67
N SER A 186 -8.05 5.41 17.86
CA SER A 186 -9.04 5.32 16.79
C SER A 186 -8.98 6.52 15.86
N ARG A 187 -8.85 7.75 16.39
CA ARG A 187 -8.66 8.96 15.57
C ARG A 187 -7.36 8.89 14.78
N ALA A 188 -6.23 8.55 15.41
CA ALA A 188 -4.94 8.44 14.73
C ALA A 188 -4.97 7.39 13.60
N MET A 189 -5.60 6.23 13.85
CA MET A 189 -5.80 5.20 12.83
C MET A 189 -6.71 5.68 11.70
N MET A 190 -7.79 6.40 12.01
CA MET A 190 -8.72 6.94 11.01
C MET A 190 -8.02 8.00 10.14
N ASP A 191 -7.29 8.92 10.76
CA ASP A 191 -6.46 9.94 10.09
C ASP A 191 -5.46 9.28 9.15
N GLU A 192 -4.74 8.26 9.61
CA GLU A 192 -3.80 7.50 8.79
C GLU A 192 -4.46 6.85 7.57
N ASN A 193 -5.64 6.24 7.76
CA ASN A 193 -6.35 5.59 6.65
C ASN A 193 -6.94 6.60 5.66
N LEU A 194 -7.49 7.73 6.14
CA LEU A 194 -8.02 8.79 5.29
C LEU A 194 -6.91 9.45 4.47
N ARG A 195 -5.76 9.78 5.09
CA ARG A 195 -4.59 10.32 4.39
C ARG A 195 -4.09 9.38 3.31
N LYS A 196 -3.92 8.10 3.64
CA LYS A 196 -3.52 7.07 2.66
C LYS A 196 -4.47 7.00 1.48
N ARG A 197 -5.77 7.21 1.68
CA ARG A 197 -6.75 7.25 0.59
C ARG A 197 -6.60 8.48 -0.28
N VAL A 198 -6.44 9.66 0.33
CA VAL A 198 -6.16 10.91 -0.42
C VAL A 198 -4.88 10.78 -1.24
N TYR A 199 -3.77 10.35 -0.65
CA TYR A 199 -2.49 10.17 -1.36
C TYR A 199 -2.56 9.11 -2.47
N ARG A 200 -3.50 8.18 -2.38
CA ARG A 200 -3.78 7.14 -3.38
C ARG A 200 -4.95 7.51 -4.31
N SER A 201 -5.43 8.73 -4.27
CA SER A 201 -6.49 9.21 -5.16
C SER A 201 -5.89 10.11 -6.25
N MET A 202 -6.74 10.47 -7.22
CA MET A 202 -6.45 11.48 -8.24
C MET A 202 -7.24 12.78 -7.98
N LEU A 203 -7.66 13.01 -6.73
CA LEU A 203 -8.41 14.22 -6.37
C LEU A 203 -7.55 15.45 -6.67
N PRO A 204 -8.06 16.51 -7.30
CA PRO A 204 -7.27 17.72 -7.54
C PRO A 204 -6.91 18.43 -6.22
N ASP A 205 -5.92 19.32 -6.24
CA ASP A 205 -5.41 19.96 -5.01
C ASP A 205 -6.45 20.86 -4.32
N ASP A 206 -7.44 21.35 -5.08
CA ASP A 206 -8.58 22.16 -4.61
C ASP A 206 -9.81 21.33 -4.20
N ASP A 207 -9.71 20.00 -4.19
CA ASP A 207 -10.83 19.13 -3.85
C ASP A 207 -11.34 19.36 -2.41
N PRO A 208 -12.66 19.47 -2.18
CA PRO A 208 -13.22 19.68 -0.84
C PRO A 208 -12.79 18.65 0.20
N VAL A 209 -12.57 17.39 -0.18
CA VAL A 209 -12.07 16.35 0.72
C VAL A 209 -10.66 16.69 1.22
N ARG A 210 -9.81 17.25 0.35
CA ARG A 210 -8.46 17.68 0.75
C ARG A 210 -8.54 18.89 1.67
N GLY A 211 -9.46 19.82 1.41
CA GLY A 211 -9.76 20.94 2.30
C GLY A 211 -10.16 20.49 3.72
N LEU A 212 -11.03 19.49 3.83
CA LEU A 212 -11.47 18.92 5.12
C LEU A 212 -10.34 18.22 5.90
N LEU A 213 -9.35 17.68 5.19
CA LEU A 213 -8.26 16.90 5.79
C LEU A 213 -6.94 17.68 5.81
N GLN A 214 -6.96 18.99 5.55
CA GLN A 214 -5.76 19.81 5.36
C GLN A 214 -4.80 19.76 6.55
N ASP A 215 -5.32 19.73 7.78
CA ASP A 215 -4.52 19.64 9.02
C ASP A 215 -3.81 18.28 9.18
N LYS A 216 -4.23 17.28 8.40
CA LYS A 216 -3.77 15.89 8.47
C LYS A 216 -2.79 15.57 7.36
N LEU A 217 -3.03 16.15 6.19
CA LEU A 217 -2.25 15.89 4.98
C LEU A 217 -0.86 16.55 5.07
N CYS A 218 0.12 15.85 4.51
CA CYS A 218 1.48 16.29 4.36
C CYS A 218 1.79 16.35 2.87
N ASN A 219 2.02 17.56 2.36
CA ASN A 219 2.28 17.79 0.94
C ASN A 219 3.50 17.00 0.42
N VAL A 220 4.51 16.82 1.26
CA VAL A 220 5.69 16.02 0.92
C VAL A 220 5.32 14.54 0.76
N ASP A 221 4.59 13.95 1.73
CA ASP A 221 4.18 12.54 1.66
C ASP A 221 3.23 12.27 0.48
N ASP A 222 2.35 13.22 0.19
CA ASP A 222 1.48 13.20 -0.98
C ASP A 222 2.29 13.19 -2.27
N GLY A 223 3.24 14.13 -2.43
CA GLY A 223 4.12 14.20 -3.59
C GLY A 223 4.95 12.93 -3.78
N LEU A 224 5.49 12.37 -2.69
CA LEU A 224 6.19 11.08 -2.70
C LEU A 224 5.30 9.95 -3.22
N MET A 225 4.04 9.88 -2.78
CA MET A 225 3.09 8.85 -3.22
C MET A 225 2.67 9.03 -4.67
N ARG A 226 2.43 10.27 -5.14
CA ARG A 226 2.08 10.54 -6.54
C ARG A 226 3.22 10.16 -7.48
N ILE A 227 4.47 10.52 -7.16
CA ILE A 227 5.67 10.10 -7.93
C ILE A 227 5.78 8.58 -7.97
N LYS A 228 5.69 7.93 -6.81
CA LYS A 228 5.77 6.47 -6.72
C LYS A 228 4.73 5.80 -7.63
N ARG A 229 3.48 6.26 -7.58
CA ARG A 229 2.41 5.74 -8.42
C ARG A 229 2.63 6.00 -9.90
N LEU A 230 3.12 7.18 -10.28
CA LEU A 230 3.45 7.49 -11.67
C LEU A 230 4.46 6.48 -12.25
N ILE A 231 5.46 6.10 -11.45
CA ILE A 231 6.51 5.15 -11.82
C ILE A 231 6.03 3.70 -11.79
N ASP A 232 5.32 3.29 -10.72
CA ASP A 232 4.86 1.91 -10.50
C ASP A 232 3.93 1.40 -11.62
N VAL A 233 3.33 2.30 -12.42
CA VAL A 233 2.46 1.95 -13.55
C VAL A 233 2.86 2.64 -14.86
N VAL A 234 4.14 2.97 -15.03
CA VAL A 234 4.68 3.65 -16.23
C VAL A 234 4.50 2.82 -17.51
N ASP A 235 4.39 1.50 -17.41
CA ASP A 235 4.28 0.54 -18.51
C ASP A 235 2.83 0.15 -18.86
N ARG A 236 1.84 0.68 -18.13
CA ARG A 236 0.42 0.41 -18.43
C ARG A 236 -0.05 1.23 -19.62
N GLU A 237 -0.79 0.60 -20.53
CA GLU A 237 -1.48 1.26 -21.64
C GLU A 237 -2.51 2.26 -21.09
N ASP A 238 -2.62 3.42 -21.76
CA ASP A 238 -3.54 4.50 -21.36
C ASP A 238 -5.02 4.14 -21.56
N ASP A 239 -5.32 3.09 -22.33
CA ASP A 239 -6.67 2.62 -22.68
C ASP A 239 -7.30 1.65 -21.67
N ALA A 240 -6.64 1.39 -20.54
CA ALA A 240 -7.25 0.57 -19.49
C ALA A 240 -8.46 1.32 -18.90
N GLN A 241 -9.68 0.94 -19.31
CA GLN A 241 -10.97 1.32 -18.72
C GLN A 241 -11.06 0.89 -17.24
N GLY A 242 -10.22 1.46 -16.40
CA GLY A 242 -10.14 1.23 -14.97
C GLY A 242 -10.24 2.56 -14.21
N PRO A 243 -10.33 2.49 -12.88
CA PRO A 243 -10.37 3.68 -12.02
C PRO A 243 -9.03 4.44 -11.98
N ASP A 244 -7.99 3.93 -12.64
CA ASP A 244 -6.66 4.54 -12.70
C ASP A 244 -6.59 5.43 -13.96
N ALA A 245 -6.67 6.75 -13.75
CA ALA A 245 -6.35 7.81 -14.70
C ALA A 245 -5.12 7.47 -15.57
N GLY A 246 -5.11 7.80 -16.87
CA GLY A 246 -4.00 7.50 -17.79
C GLY A 246 -2.65 8.11 -17.36
N PHE A 247 -1.54 7.74 -18.02
CA PHE A 247 -0.21 8.26 -17.70
C PHE A 247 -0.17 9.79 -17.69
N GLU A 248 -0.76 10.42 -18.71
CA GLU A 248 -0.81 11.88 -18.85
C GLU A 248 -1.49 12.57 -17.67
N GLU A 249 -2.63 12.05 -17.24
CA GLU A 249 -3.36 12.62 -16.09
C GLU A 249 -2.56 12.46 -14.80
N ARG A 250 -1.93 11.30 -14.57
CA ARG A 250 -1.04 11.07 -13.42
C ARG A 250 0.20 11.98 -13.46
N PHE A 251 0.75 12.19 -14.64
CA PHE A 251 1.89 13.07 -14.87
C PHE A 251 1.53 14.50 -14.48
N GLU A 252 0.46 15.07 -15.06
CA GLU A 252 0.00 16.42 -14.73
C GLU A 252 -0.40 16.54 -13.24
N HIS A 253 -0.97 15.49 -12.65
CA HIS A 253 -1.32 15.44 -11.23
C HIS A 253 -0.10 15.49 -10.29
N VAL A 254 1.04 14.90 -10.68
CA VAL A 254 2.30 15.04 -9.93
C VAL A 254 2.82 16.46 -10.03
N PHE A 255 2.86 17.03 -11.24
CA PHE A 255 3.54 18.30 -11.48
C PHE A 255 2.75 19.52 -11.04
N SER A 256 1.42 19.46 -11.08
CA SER A 256 0.55 20.47 -10.45
C SER A 256 0.87 20.65 -8.97
N LEU A 257 1.05 19.54 -8.23
CA LEU A 257 1.48 19.61 -6.84
C LEU A 257 2.87 20.22 -6.73
N LEU A 258 3.86 19.71 -7.47
CA LEU A 258 5.25 20.20 -7.39
C LEU A 258 5.37 21.71 -7.65
N GLU A 259 4.57 22.26 -8.57
CA GLU A 259 4.52 23.70 -8.87
C GLU A 259 3.98 24.54 -7.69
N SER A 260 3.17 23.95 -6.83
CA SER A 260 2.63 24.61 -5.63
C SER A 260 3.55 24.54 -4.41
N LEU A 261 4.54 23.64 -4.41
CA LEU A 261 5.42 23.38 -3.27
C LEU A 261 6.56 24.41 -3.17
N SER A 262 7.07 24.60 -1.95
CA SER A 262 8.33 25.33 -1.77
C SER A 262 9.51 24.54 -2.32
N ALA A 263 10.60 25.23 -2.68
CA ALA A 263 11.82 24.58 -3.21
C ALA A 263 12.39 23.51 -2.26
N ALA A 264 12.27 23.72 -0.94
CA ALA A 264 12.72 22.75 0.06
C ALA A 264 11.86 21.47 0.05
N GLU A 265 10.54 21.60 -0.08
CA GLU A 265 9.62 20.47 -0.16
C GLU A 265 9.77 19.71 -1.48
N VAL A 266 9.94 20.43 -2.60
CA VAL A 266 10.25 19.81 -3.90
C VAL A 266 11.51 18.94 -3.79
N CYS A 267 12.57 19.45 -3.15
CA CYS A 267 13.79 18.66 -2.92
C CYS A 267 13.51 17.37 -2.11
N LEU A 268 12.64 17.43 -1.09
CA LEU A 268 12.25 16.24 -0.32
C LEU A 268 11.44 15.25 -1.14
N VAL A 269 10.49 15.73 -1.96
CA VAL A 269 9.69 14.88 -2.84
C VAL A 269 10.57 14.19 -3.90
N LEU A 270 11.56 14.92 -4.46
CA LEU A 270 12.48 14.37 -5.46
C LEU A 270 13.45 13.32 -4.88
N LYS A 271 13.72 13.31 -3.57
CA LYS A 271 14.41 12.17 -2.93
C LYS A 271 13.60 10.87 -3.02
N GLY A 272 12.28 10.96 -3.15
CA GLY A 272 11.42 9.81 -3.46
C GLY A 272 11.63 9.27 -4.87
N LEU A 273 11.87 10.16 -5.84
CA LEU A 273 12.26 9.77 -7.20
C LEU A 273 13.62 9.04 -7.17
N SER A 274 14.62 9.60 -6.48
CA SER A 274 15.92 8.93 -6.25
C SER A 274 15.76 7.55 -5.63
N SER A 275 14.91 7.43 -4.60
CA SER A 275 14.62 6.15 -3.95
C SER A 275 13.97 5.13 -4.89
N SER A 276 13.09 5.60 -5.78
CA SER A 276 12.41 4.76 -6.78
C SER A 276 13.39 4.27 -7.84
N ILE A 277 14.28 5.15 -8.34
CA ILE A 277 15.37 4.78 -9.25
C ILE A 277 16.28 3.75 -8.58
N LYS A 278 16.73 4.00 -7.35
CA LYS A 278 17.55 3.05 -6.58
C LYS A 278 16.90 1.66 -6.53
N ASN A 279 15.64 1.59 -6.11
CA ASN A 279 14.93 0.31 -5.96
C ASN A 279 14.82 -0.48 -7.27
N TRP A 280 14.64 0.21 -8.41
CA TRP A 280 14.57 -0.42 -9.73
C TRP A 280 15.94 -0.81 -10.28
N MET A 281 17.01 -0.12 -9.86
CA MET A 281 18.38 -0.31 -10.35
C MET A 281 19.15 -1.39 -9.59
N THR A 282 18.86 -1.62 -8.30
CA THR A 282 19.68 -2.50 -7.43
C THR A 282 19.03 -3.84 -7.07
N ASP A 283 17.82 -4.12 -7.56
CA ASP A 283 17.00 -5.29 -7.17
C ASP A 283 16.75 -5.41 -5.65
N GLU A 284 17.09 -4.38 -4.85
CA GLU A 284 16.76 -4.32 -3.42
C GLU A 284 15.23 -4.32 -3.20
N GLY A 285 14.46 -3.93 -4.23
CA GLY A 285 13.01 -3.99 -4.25
C GLY A 285 12.41 -5.34 -4.66
N GLY A 286 13.22 -6.29 -5.16
CA GLY A 286 12.78 -7.64 -5.56
C GLY A 286 12.02 -7.74 -6.89
N PHE A 287 12.20 -6.78 -7.80
CA PHE A 287 11.44 -6.69 -9.06
C PHE A 287 12.28 -6.05 -10.19
N VAL A 288 13.29 -6.75 -10.70
CA VAL A 288 13.65 -6.55 -12.12
C VAL A 288 12.51 -7.13 -12.95
N VAL A 289 11.59 -6.26 -13.38
CA VAL A 289 10.44 -6.64 -14.20
C VAL A 289 10.78 -6.41 -15.66
N ASN A 290 10.40 -7.36 -16.52
CA ASN A 290 10.36 -7.11 -17.96
C ASN A 290 9.19 -6.15 -18.24
N LEU A 291 9.52 -4.93 -18.64
CA LEU A 291 8.55 -3.92 -19.05
C LEU A 291 7.93 -4.34 -20.38
N ARG A 292 6.62 -4.08 -20.52
CA ARG A 292 5.81 -4.57 -21.65
C ARG A 292 6.21 -3.96 -22.98
N ASP A 293 6.45 -2.65 -23.00
CA ASP A 293 6.70 -1.89 -24.23
C ASP A 293 7.75 -0.80 -23.99
N LYS A 294 8.90 -0.95 -24.65
CA LYS A 294 10.01 0.00 -24.60
C LYS A 294 9.65 1.35 -25.20
N ASP A 295 8.92 1.34 -26.31
CA ASP A 295 8.58 2.54 -27.08
C ASP A 295 7.56 3.41 -26.33
N VAL A 296 6.93 2.85 -25.30
CA VAL A 296 6.06 3.57 -24.37
C VAL A 296 6.82 4.02 -23.12
N VAL A 297 7.56 3.11 -22.47
CA VAL A 297 8.16 3.39 -21.15
C VAL A 297 9.30 4.39 -21.24
N VAL A 298 10.24 4.23 -22.18
CA VAL A 298 11.42 5.10 -22.25
C VAL A 298 11.02 6.56 -22.50
N PRO A 299 10.14 6.89 -23.46
CA PRO A 299 9.69 8.29 -23.66
C PRO A 299 9.00 8.89 -22.43
N ARG A 300 8.22 8.10 -21.69
CA ARG A 300 7.56 8.54 -20.45
C ARG A 300 8.55 8.86 -19.34
N LEU A 301 9.57 8.02 -19.16
CA LEU A 301 10.66 8.27 -18.20
C LEU A 301 11.52 9.47 -18.62
N VAL A 302 11.81 9.63 -19.91
CA VAL A 302 12.50 10.82 -20.44
C VAL A 302 11.72 12.08 -20.08
N ARG A 303 10.42 12.11 -20.36
CA ARG A 303 9.56 13.27 -20.06
C ARG A 303 9.53 13.57 -18.55
N LEU A 304 9.47 12.55 -17.70
CA LEU A 304 9.56 12.71 -16.24
C LEU A 304 10.88 13.39 -15.85
N LEU A 305 12.02 12.87 -16.32
CA LEU A 305 13.36 13.39 -16.03
C LEU A 305 13.55 14.82 -16.54
N GLU A 306 13.09 15.12 -17.75
CA GLU A 306 13.15 16.46 -18.32
C GLU A 306 12.31 17.47 -17.52
N ARG A 307 11.14 17.04 -17.02
CA ARG A 307 10.24 17.90 -16.25
C ARG A 307 10.72 18.14 -14.82
N VAL A 308 11.45 17.19 -14.21
CA VAL A 308 12.04 17.40 -12.87
C VAL A 308 13.37 18.17 -12.89
N ARG A 309 14.06 18.21 -14.04
CA ARG A 309 15.37 18.87 -14.17
C ARG A 309 15.39 20.35 -13.75
N PRO A 310 14.41 21.21 -14.10
CA PRO A 310 14.39 22.61 -13.65
C PRO A 310 14.39 22.77 -12.13
N TYR A 311 14.00 21.73 -11.38
CA TYR A 311 14.05 21.71 -9.92
C TYR A 311 15.42 21.25 -9.37
N GLY A 312 16.43 21.09 -10.23
CA GLY A 312 17.79 20.68 -9.87
C GLY A 312 18.01 19.16 -9.81
N PHE A 313 17.07 18.35 -10.31
CA PHE A 313 17.22 16.90 -10.35
C PHE A 313 18.12 16.46 -11.51
N ASN A 314 19.17 15.70 -11.23
CA ASN A 314 20.08 15.14 -12.23
C ASN A 314 19.87 13.62 -12.36
N GLY A 315 19.02 13.23 -13.31
CA GLY A 315 18.70 11.82 -13.55
C GLY A 315 19.90 10.96 -13.95
N LEU A 316 20.82 11.50 -14.75
CA LEU A 316 22.02 10.77 -15.18
C LEU A 316 22.96 10.49 -14.01
N GLU A 317 23.19 11.48 -13.14
CA GLU A 317 23.99 11.30 -11.93
C GLU A 317 23.36 10.28 -10.97
N GLU A 318 22.04 10.36 -10.76
CA GLU A 318 21.32 9.41 -9.90
C GLU A 318 21.42 7.98 -10.44
N VAL A 319 21.18 7.75 -11.73
CA VAL A 319 21.34 6.43 -12.36
C VAL A 319 22.79 5.95 -12.27
N THR A 320 23.77 6.84 -12.48
CA THR A 320 25.20 6.52 -12.38
C THR A 320 25.56 6.03 -10.98
N HIS A 321 24.94 6.60 -9.94
CA HIS A 321 25.19 6.22 -8.55
C HIS A 321 24.80 4.78 -8.24
N HIS A 322 23.74 4.28 -8.89
CA HIS A 322 23.15 2.96 -8.58
C HIS A 322 23.53 1.85 -9.56
N ILE A 323 24.33 2.15 -10.60
CA ILE A 323 24.86 1.11 -11.49
C ILE A 323 25.91 0.28 -10.75
N LEU A 324 25.70 -1.04 -10.76
CA LEU A 324 26.43 -2.08 -10.00
C LEU A 324 27.94 -2.23 -10.32
N SER A 325 28.53 -1.32 -11.08
CA SER A 325 29.92 -1.42 -11.54
C SER A 325 30.74 -0.22 -11.06
N GLU A 326 31.68 -0.46 -10.14
CA GLU A 326 32.55 0.60 -9.60
C GLU A 326 33.39 1.30 -10.66
N THR A 327 33.63 0.65 -11.81
CA THR A 327 34.33 1.20 -12.96
C THR A 327 33.47 2.16 -13.80
N LYS A 328 32.18 2.33 -13.48
CA LYS A 328 31.22 3.15 -14.23
C LYS A 328 30.64 4.33 -13.45
N LYS A 329 31.29 4.74 -12.34
CA LYS A 329 30.85 5.87 -11.49
C LYS A 329 31.00 7.26 -12.15
N SER A 330 31.55 7.34 -13.37
CA SER A 330 31.67 8.59 -14.13
C SER A 330 30.75 8.57 -15.35
N PRO A 331 29.96 9.64 -15.60
CA PRO A 331 29.18 9.78 -16.82
C PRO A 331 29.99 9.56 -18.10
N LYS A 332 31.28 9.91 -18.10
CA LYS A 332 32.19 9.72 -19.24
C LYS A 332 32.43 8.24 -19.60
N LEU A 333 32.33 7.33 -18.63
CA LEU A 333 32.46 5.88 -18.86
C LEU A 333 31.10 5.21 -19.02
N LEU A 334 30.08 5.73 -18.33
CA LEU A 334 28.75 5.15 -18.35
C LEU A 334 28.01 5.41 -19.68
N VAL A 335 28.03 6.64 -20.17
CA VAL A 335 27.30 7.02 -21.39
C VAL A 335 27.75 6.18 -22.59
N PRO A 336 29.06 6.06 -22.92
CA PRO A 336 29.53 5.14 -23.95
C PRO A 336 29.07 3.69 -23.74
N TYR A 337 29.12 3.19 -22.50
CA TYR A 337 28.71 1.82 -22.18
C TYR A 337 27.23 1.57 -22.49
N ILE A 338 26.34 2.50 -22.13
CA ILE A 338 24.91 2.43 -22.46
C ILE A 338 24.71 2.45 -23.98
N LEU A 339 25.41 3.35 -24.68
CA LEU A 339 25.32 3.49 -26.13
C LEU A 339 25.91 2.28 -26.89
N ASP A 340 26.94 1.64 -26.37
CA ASP A 340 27.54 0.41 -26.93
C ASP A 340 26.69 -0.83 -26.73
N GLY A 341 26.01 -0.91 -25.57
CA GLY A 341 24.91 -1.85 -25.35
C GLY A 341 23.81 -1.68 -26.40
N GLY A 342 23.72 -0.49 -27.00
CA GLY A 342 22.72 -0.06 -27.95
C GLY A 342 21.46 0.36 -27.21
N LEU A 343 20.88 1.49 -27.61
CA LEU A 343 19.50 1.84 -27.27
C LEU A 343 18.55 0.94 -28.09
N ARG A 344 18.71 -0.39 -28.01
CA ARG A 344 18.26 -1.37 -29.01
C ARG A 344 16.74 -1.43 -29.12
N SER A 345 16.22 -1.29 -30.34
CA SER A 345 14.79 -1.35 -30.66
C SER A 345 14.22 -2.78 -30.73
N GLU A 346 15.04 -3.83 -30.65
CA GLU A 346 14.64 -5.20 -31.05
C GLU A 346 14.64 -6.26 -29.93
N TRP A 347 14.76 -5.88 -28.66
CA TRP A 347 14.78 -6.89 -27.58
C TRP A 347 13.36 -7.26 -27.15
N GLU A 348 13.10 -8.58 -27.05
CA GLU A 348 11.91 -9.16 -26.40
C GLU A 348 12.02 -8.95 -24.87
N GLY A 349 11.87 -7.71 -24.42
CA GLY A 349 11.85 -7.32 -23.01
C GLY A 349 12.87 -6.24 -22.69
N LEU A 350 12.39 -5.09 -22.20
CA LEU A 350 13.20 -4.04 -21.60
C LEU A 350 13.20 -4.23 -20.09
N ASP A 351 14.36 -4.47 -19.49
CA ASP A 351 14.46 -4.48 -18.03
C ASP A 351 14.43 -3.04 -17.46
N THR A 352 14.05 -2.94 -16.19
CA THR A 352 13.93 -1.65 -15.49
C THR A 352 15.24 -0.86 -15.45
N VAL A 353 16.38 -1.55 -15.39
CA VAL A 353 17.72 -0.96 -15.32
C VAL A 353 18.05 -0.26 -16.63
N SER A 354 17.85 -0.96 -17.73
CA SER A 354 18.05 -0.48 -19.10
C SER A 354 17.10 0.68 -19.38
N ALA A 355 15.82 0.57 -19.01
CA ALA A 355 14.86 1.66 -19.20
C ALA A 355 15.31 2.98 -18.55
N TRP A 356 15.75 2.93 -17.29
CA TRP A 356 16.25 4.11 -16.59
C TRP A 356 17.56 4.63 -17.18
N ALA A 357 18.49 3.73 -17.54
CA ALA A 357 19.75 4.09 -18.16
C ALA A 357 19.56 4.80 -19.51
N GLU A 358 18.73 4.23 -20.38
CA GLU A 358 18.38 4.83 -21.66
C GLU A 358 17.67 6.18 -21.47
N ALA A 359 16.65 6.23 -20.62
CA ALA A 359 15.91 7.46 -20.36
C ALA A 359 16.80 8.58 -19.79
N ALA A 360 17.72 8.26 -18.88
CA ALA A 360 18.62 9.23 -18.29
C ALA A 360 19.65 9.79 -19.30
N VAL A 361 20.14 8.97 -20.24
CA VAL A 361 21.01 9.45 -21.32
C VAL A 361 20.22 10.33 -22.29
N ILE A 362 19.01 9.92 -22.67
CA ILE A 362 18.17 10.67 -23.62
C ILE A 362 17.68 11.99 -23.01
N ALA A 363 17.34 12.05 -21.72
CA ALA A 363 16.90 13.27 -21.04
C ALA A 363 18.04 14.26 -20.73
N CYS A 364 19.30 13.82 -20.81
CA CYS A 364 20.47 14.65 -20.50
C CYS A 364 20.66 15.79 -21.52
N GLU A 365 21.19 16.94 -21.08
CA GLU A 365 21.43 18.09 -21.95
C GLU A 365 22.49 17.80 -23.02
N ASP A 366 22.21 18.28 -24.24
CA ASP A 366 23.10 18.07 -25.38
C ASP A 366 24.51 18.61 -25.14
N GLU A 367 24.61 19.78 -24.50
CA GLU A 367 25.90 20.42 -24.20
C GLU A 367 26.75 19.56 -23.27
N PHE A 368 26.14 18.95 -22.25
CA PHE A 368 26.83 18.05 -21.34
C PHE A 368 27.29 16.79 -22.08
N LEU A 369 26.42 16.15 -22.85
CA LEU A 369 26.78 14.94 -23.61
C LEU A 369 27.90 15.20 -24.62
N LEU A 370 27.88 16.34 -25.30
CA LEU A 370 28.95 16.77 -26.22
C LEU A 370 30.27 17.04 -25.50
N SER A 371 30.25 17.38 -24.21
CA SER A 371 31.46 17.59 -23.40
C SER A 371 32.17 16.29 -22.98
N LEU A 372 31.54 15.12 -23.20
CA LEU A 372 32.07 13.82 -22.76
C LEU A 372 33.12 13.21 -23.70
N ASP A 373 33.49 13.89 -24.79
CA ASP A 373 34.40 13.38 -25.84
C ASP A 373 33.97 12.03 -26.44
N LEU A 374 32.67 11.89 -26.71
CA LEU A 374 32.10 10.68 -27.32
C LEU A 374 32.59 10.50 -28.76
N ASP A 375 32.75 9.24 -29.19
CA ASP A 375 33.15 8.93 -30.57
C ASP A 375 32.01 9.16 -31.58
N GLU A 376 32.32 9.14 -32.87
CA GLU A 376 31.33 9.39 -33.92
C GLU A 376 30.17 8.36 -33.91
N LYS A 377 30.42 7.12 -33.49
CA LYS A 377 29.37 6.09 -33.39
C LYS A 377 28.37 6.45 -32.29
N HIS A 378 28.85 6.85 -31.11
CA HIS A 378 28.02 7.27 -29.99
C HIS A 378 27.23 8.55 -30.32
N LEU A 379 27.87 9.53 -30.96
CA LEU A 379 27.20 10.75 -31.40
C LEU A 379 26.10 10.47 -32.44
N ALA A 380 26.30 9.48 -33.32
CA ALA A 380 25.30 9.08 -34.31
C ALA A 380 24.07 8.43 -33.66
N ILE A 381 24.26 7.59 -32.64
CA ILE A 381 23.16 7.01 -31.85
C ILE A 381 22.37 8.12 -31.15
N LEU A 382 23.07 9.05 -30.48
CA LEU A 382 22.42 10.20 -29.83
C LEU A 382 21.65 11.08 -30.81
N ALA A 383 22.19 11.32 -32.00
CA ALA A 383 21.51 12.08 -33.05
C ALA A 383 20.20 11.43 -33.49
N GLY A 384 20.17 10.09 -33.60
CA GLY A 384 18.97 9.32 -33.96
C GLY A 384 17.89 9.37 -32.87
N HIS A 385 18.27 9.21 -31.61
CA HIS A 385 17.29 9.12 -30.50
C HIS A 385 16.84 10.47 -29.95
N LYS A 386 17.72 11.48 -29.90
CA LYS A 386 17.36 12.82 -29.39
C LYS A 386 16.86 13.77 -30.48
N GLY A 387 17.10 13.45 -31.76
CA GLY A 387 16.71 14.30 -32.89
C GLY A 387 17.37 15.69 -32.90
N SER A 388 18.40 15.92 -32.06
CA SER A 388 19.01 17.23 -31.90
C SER A 388 19.98 17.57 -33.04
N ALA A 389 19.83 18.78 -33.57
CA ALA A 389 20.75 19.33 -34.57
C ALA A 389 22.18 19.54 -34.03
N ALA A 390 22.37 19.60 -32.71
CA ALA A 390 23.68 19.82 -32.10
C ALA A 390 24.62 18.62 -32.36
N PHE A 391 24.14 17.39 -32.19
CA PHE A 391 24.91 16.17 -32.48
C PHE A 391 25.23 16.04 -33.97
N ARG A 392 24.26 16.34 -34.84
CA ARG A 392 24.49 16.35 -36.29
C ARG A 392 25.57 17.38 -36.68
N LYS A 393 25.55 18.59 -36.09
CA LYS A 393 26.62 19.58 -36.31
C LYS A 393 27.98 19.13 -35.77
N ALA A 394 28.01 18.38 -34.67
CA ALA A 394 29.25 17.84 -34.12
C ALA A 394 29.85 16.78 -35.05
N LEU A 395 29.03 15.84 -35.55
CA LEU A 395 29.42 14.82 -36.53
C LEU A 395 29.93 15.42 -37.84
N GLN A 396 29.35 16.52 -38.33
CA GLN A 396 29.79 17.20 -39.56
C GLN A 396 31.23 17.76 -39.49
N LYS A 397 31.83 17.83 -38.31
CA LYS A 397 33.21 18.30 -38.12
C LYS A 397 34.26 17.26 -38.52
N THR A 398 33.89 15.98 -38.59
CA THR A 398 34.80 14.89 -38.98
C THR A 398 34.36 14.29 -40.31
N ASP A 399 35.31 13.73 -41.07
CA ASP A 399 34.98 13.12 -42.36
C ASP A 399 34.12 11.86 -42.17
N ALA A 400 34.46 11.02 -41.19
CA ALA A 400 33.66 9.85 -40.81
C ALA A 400 32.24 10.22 -40.35
N GLY A 401 32.10 11.31 -39.57
CA GLY A 401 30.79 11.77 -39.12
C GLY A 401 29.91 12.30 -40.25
N ARG A 402 30.49 12.89 -41.31
CA ARG A 402 29.74 13.27 -42.51
C ARG A 402 29.20 12.07 -43.27
N ASP A 403 30.01 11.02 -43.40
CA ASP A 403 29.58 9.77 -44.04
C ASP A 403 28.46 9.10 -43.26
N ILE A 404 28.53 9.10 -41.92
CA ILE A 404 27.46 8.58 -41.05
C ILE A 404 26.16 9.36 -41.25
N ILE A 405 26.21 10.69 -41.25
CA ILE A 405 25.00 11.51 -41.49
C ILE A 405 24.41 11.23 -42.87
N LEU A 406 25.25 11.12 -43.90
CA LEU A 406 24.80 10.79 -45.24
C LEU A 406 24.09 9.42 -45.26
N GLY A 407 24.64 8.42 -44.57
CA GLY A 407 23.99 7.12 -44.40
C GLY A 407 22.62 7.23 -43.74
N GLN A 408 22.53 7.94 -42.62
CA GLN A 408 21.27 8.18 -41.91
C GLN A 408 20.22 8.90 -42.78
N ASP A 409 20.62 9.92 -43.52
CA ASP A 409 19.72 10.67 -44.41
C ASP A 409 19.23 9.84 -45.61
N LEU A 410 19.99 8.82 -45.98
CA LEU A 410 19.62 7.83 -47.00
C LEU A 410 18.82 6.65 -46.43
N GLY A 411 18.63 6.58 -45.10
CA GLY A 411 17.96 5.47 -44.42
C GLY A 411 18.77 4.16 -44.40
N LEU A 412 20.10 4.26 -44.43
CA LEU A 412 21.05 3.14 -44.48
C LEU A 412 21.58 2.71 -43.11
#